data_AF-A0A1V5VEK5-F1
#
_entry.id   AF-A0A1V5VEK5-F1
#
_cell.length_a   1.000
_cell.length_b   1.000
_cell.length_c   1.000
_cell.angle_alpha   90.00
_cell.angle_beta   90.00
_cell.angle_gamma   90.00
#
_symmetry.space_group_name_H-M   'P 1'
#
loop_
_entity.id
_entity.type
_entity.pdbx_description
1 polymer ?
#
loop_
_entity_poly.entity_id
_entity_poly.type
_entity_poly.pdbx_seq_one_letter_code
_entity_poly.pdbx_strand_id
1 'polypeptide(L)'
;MSRREPENKPRGAERGAAFLILLLISTAIIGILAAIAANQISRSLKDKEIARLQTLSVKCNRAIEMVKDAMDVEFRLRGSYPYKFDDDFLDRFQTLDRWIYNKELWAPEVESELILNTFFGESYELTGWCRDGFVYFFESDTGEISRESYRRSDLVGTKTEK
;
A
#
# COMPACT_ATOMS: atom_id res chain seq x y z
N MET A 1 44.23 78.97 12.99
CA MET A 1 43.68 77.83 13.76
C MET A 1 42.56 77.22 12.95
N SER A 2 42.76 76.02 12.40
CA SER A 2 41.78 75.33 11.54
C SER A 2 40.75 74.61 12.39
N ARG A 3 39.46 74.90 12.15
CA ARG A 3 38.30 74.34 12.84
C ARG A 3 37.98 72.99 12.18
N ARG A 4 38.21 71.88 12.88
CA ARG A 4 37.78 70.54 12.43
C ARG A 4 36.26 70.42 12.63
N GLU A 5 35.53 70.23 11.54
CA GLU A 5 34.15 69.73 11.58
C GLU A 5 34.13 68.26 12.04
N PRO A 6 33.10 67.81 12.76
CA PRO A 6 32.96 66.41 13.11
C PRO A 6 32.47 65.60 11.90
N GLU A 7 33.19 64.53 11.57
CA GLU A 7 32.74 63.52 10.61
C GLU A 7 31.41 62.89 11.09
N ASN A 8 30.32 63.25 10.42
CA ASN A 8 29.06 62.52 10.53
C ASN A 8 29.24 61.14 9.89
N LYS A 9 29.46 60.10 10.71
CA LYS A 9 29.35 58.71 10.23
C LYS A 9 27.94 58.47 9.66
N PRO A 10 27.81 57.76 8.52
CA PRO A 10 26.53 57.57 7.86
C PRO A 10 25.63 56.65 8.67
N ARG A 11 24.67 57.24 9.40
CA ARG A 11 23.56 56.57 10.12
C ARG A 11 22.66 55.66 9.24
N GLY A 12 22.87 55.63 7.92
CA GLY A 12 22.15 54.79 6.97
C GLY A 12 22.63 53.34 6.88
N ALA A 13 23.92 53.08 7.14
CA ALA A 13 24.52 51.75 7.01
C ALA A 13 24.04 50.77 8.10
N GLU A 14 23.87 51.26 9.34
CA GLU A 14 23.41 50.47 10.49
C GLU A 14 21.95 50.03 10.35
N ARG A 15 21.09 50.89 9.77
CA ARG A 15 19.68 50.56 9.50
C ARG A 15 19.52 49.53 8.38
N GLY A 16 20.37 49.60 7.33
CA GLY A 16 20.40 48.61 6.26
C GLY A 16 20.90 47.24 6.72
N ALA A 17 21.93 47.21 7.57
CA ALA A 17 22.44 45.98 8.17
C ALA A 17 21.43 45.31 9.11
N ALA A 18 20.73 46.08 9.95
CA ALA A 18 19.70 45.57 10.83
C ALA A 18 18.51 44.93 10.05
N PHE A 19 18.13 45.54 8.93
CA PHE A 19 17.09 44.98 8.04
C PHE A 19 17.52 43.65 7.43
N LEU A 20 18.77 43.53 6.96
CA LEU A 20 19.31 42.28 6.40
C LEU A 20 19.39 41.18 7.45
N ILE A 21 19.81 41.50 8.68
CA ILE A 21 19.86 40.54 9.79
C ILE A 21 18.45 40.04 10.12
N LEU A 22 17.46 40.94 10.20
CA LEU A 22 16.07 40.54 10.43
C LEU A 22 15.52 39.68 9.30
N LEU A 23 15.83 40.00 8.04
CA LEU A 23 15.44 39.21 6.88
C LEU A 23 16.02 37.79 6.95
N LEU A 24 17.32 37.67 7.28
CA LEU A 24 17.99 36.38 7.44
C LEU A 24 17.35 35.55 8.56
N ILE A 25 17.08 36.17 9.71
CA ILE A 25 16.38 35.51 10.82
C ILE A 25 14.98 35.05 10.38
N SER A 26 14.21 35.90 9.69
CA SER A 26 12.89 35.52 9.17
C SER A 26 12.96 34.34 8.19
N THR A 27 13.91 34.34 7.26
CA THR A 27 14.09 33.22 6.32
C THR A 27 14.51 31.93 7.03
N ALA A 28 15.38 32.02 8.06
CA ALA A 28 15.77 30.88 8.87
C ALA A 28 14.58 30.30 9.66
N ILE A 29 13.75 31.15 10.26
CA ILE A 29 12.54 30.73 10.97
C ILE A 29 11.57 30.04 10.01
N ILE A 30 11.32 30.62 8.83
CA ILE A 30 10.45 30.01 7.81
C ILE A 30 11.01 28.66 7.36
N GLY A 31 12.32 28.56 7.14
CA GLY A 31 12.98 27.30 6.76
C GLY A 31 12.82 26.21 7.81
N ILE A 32 12.99 26.53 9.09
CA ILE A 32 12.80 25.59 10.21
C ILE A 32 11.33 25.16 10.29
N LEU A 33 10.39 26.10 10.22
CA LEU A 33 8.95 25.80 10.26
C LEU A 33 8.52 24.94 9.08
N ALA A 34 9.01 25.22 7.87
CA ALA A 34 8.74 24.42 6.68
C ALA A 34 9.30 23.00 6.80
N ALA A 35 10.52 22.85 7.33
CA ALA A 35 11.13 21.53 7.56
C ALA A 35 10.32 20.70 8.58
N ILE A 36 9.87 21.32 9.67
CA ILE A 36 9.03 20.67 10.68
C ILE A 36 7.69 20.24 10.07
N ALA A 37 7.02 21.13 9.33
CA ALA A 37 5.74 20.85 8.69
C ALA A 37 5.86 19.73 7.64
N ALA A 38 6.89 19.75 6.79
CA ALA A 38 7.15 18.71 5.80
C ALA A 38 7.36 17.33 6.45
N ASN A 39 8.09 17.29 7.58
CA ASN A 39 8.34 16.05 8.30
C ASN A 39 7.06 15.50 8.97
N GLN A 40 6.20 16.37 9.51
CA GLN A 40 4.89 15.98 10.06
C GLN A 40 3.94 15.45 8.97
N ILE A 41 3.87 16.11 7.82
CA ILE A 41 3.06 15.66 6.68
C ILE A 41 3.57 14.31 6.18
N SER A 42 4.88 14.14 6.02
CA SER A 42 5.50 12.88 5.59
C SER A 42 5.17 11.73 6.56
N ARG A 43 5.27 11.96 7.87
CA ARG A 43 4.86 10.97 8.88
C ARG A 43 3.37 10.64 8.79
N SER A 44 2.50 11.65 8.70
CA SER A 44 1.05 11.42 8.58
C SER A 44 0.67 10.63 7.32
N LEU A 45 1.33 10.89 6.19
CA LEU A 45 1.13 10.12 4.96
C LEU A 45 1.56 8.67 5.13
N LYS A 46 2.72 8.41 5.76
CA LYS A 46 3.19 7.06 6.09
C LYS A 46 2.24 6.34 7.03
N ASP A 47 1.75 7.00 8.07
CA ASP A 47 0.83 6.39 9.04
C ASP A 47 -0.51 6.02 8.37
N LYS A 48 -1.03 6.87 7.48
CA LYS A 48 -2.22 6.57 6.68
C LYS A 48 -2.00 5.39 5.73
N GLU A 49 -0.83 5.31 5.11
CA GLU A 49 -0.46 4.20 4.25
C GLU A 49 -0.35 2.88 5.03
N ILE A 50 0.30 2.89 6.20
CA ILE A 50 0.40 1.72 7.09
C ILE A 50 -1.00 1.28 7.54
N ALA A 51 -1.85 2.21 7.99
CA ALA A 51 -3.22 1.90 8.40
C ALA A 51 -4.05 1.31 7.25
N ARG A 52 -3.88 1.84 6.04
CA ARG A 52 -4.50 1.30 4.82
C ARG A 52 -4.02 -0.12 4.55
N LEU A 53 -2.73 -0.38 4.58
CA LEU A 53 -2.14 -1.71 4.36
C LEU A 53 -2.58 -2.72 5.41
N GLN A 54 -2.64 -2.31 6.69
CA GLN A 54 -3.16 -3.16 7.77
C GLN A 54 -4.63 -3.53 7.54
N THR A 55 -5.45 -2.55 7.18
CA THR A 55 -6.88 -2.79 6.88
C THR A 55 -7.03 -3.74 5.69
N LEU A 56 -6.22 -3.55 4.65
CA LEU A 56 -6.21 -4.40 3.46
C LEU A 56 -5.83 -5.85 3.79
N SER A 57 -4.81 -6.05 4.64
CA SER A 57 -4.41 -7.39 5.07
C SER A 57 -5.51 -8.13 5.83
N VAL A 58 -6.28 -7.42 6.67
CA VAL A 58 -7.45 -7.99 7.36
C VAL A 58 -8.53 -8.40 6.38
N LYS A 59 -8.80 -7.58 5.36
CA LYS A 59 -9.78 -7.89 4.32
C LYS A 59 -9.37 -9.10 3.49
N CYS A 60 -8.11 -9.18 3.06
CA CYS A 60 -7.60 -10.29 2.25
C CYS A 60 -7.61 -11.62 3.03
N ASN A 61 -7.22 -11.60 4.32
CA ASN A 61 -7.39 -12.77 5.20
C ASN A 61 -8.84 -13.25 5.24
N ARG A 62 -9.77 -12.34 5.50
CA ARG A 62 -11.19 -12.66 5.57
C ARG A 62 -11.73 -13.20 4.24
N ALA A 63 -11.26 -12.66 3.12
CA ALA A 63 -11.65 -13.14 1.80
C ALA A 63 -11.18 -14.58 1.57
N ILE A 64 -9.93 -14.92 1.91
CA ILE A 64 -9.40 -16.29 1.82
C ILE A 64 -10.23 -17.26 2.69
N GLU A 65 -10.57 -16.86 3.93
CA GLU A 65 -11.43 -17.66 4.81
C GLU A 65 -12.82 -17.90 4.20
N MET A 66 -13.44 -16.88 3.63
CA MET A 66 -14.76 -17.02 2.98
C MET A 66 -14.72 -17.97 1.77
N VAL A 67 -13.63 -17.98 1.02
CA VAL A 67 -13.44 -18.90 -0.10
C VAL A 67 -13.28 -20.33 0.39
N LYS A 68 -12.46 -20.53 1.42
CA LYS A 68 -12.34 -21.83 2.09
C LYS A 68 -13.72 -22.34 2.56
N ASP A 69 -14.50 -21.50 3.24
CA ASP A 69 -15.82 -21.89 3.73
C ASP A 69 -16.78 -22.29 2.59
N ALA A 70 -16.79 -21.53 1.50
CA ALA A 70 -17.60 -21.85 0.31
C ALA A 70 -17.20 -23.19 -0.30
N MET A 71 -15.91 -23.49 -0.30
CA MET A 71 -15.37 -24.74 -0.80
C MET A 71 -15.69 -25.94 0.10
N ASP A 72 -15.64 -25.77 1.41
CA ASP A 72 -16.06 -26.78 2.37
C ASP A 72 -17.56 -27.07 2.26
N VAL A 73 -18.37 -26.06 1.88
CA VAL A 73 -19.78 -26.25 1.54
C VAL A 73 -19.91 -27.05 0.23
N GLU A 74 -19.19 -26.69 -0.82
CA GLU A 74 -19.24 -27.39 -2.11
C GLU A 74 -18.81 -28.87 -1.97
N PHE A 75 -17.75 -29.14 -1.20
CA PHE A 75 -17.30 -30.50 -0.89
C PHE A 75 -18.39 -31.31 -0.17
N ARG A 76 -19.08 -30.72 0.82
CA ARG A 76 -20.19 -31.39 1.51
C ARG A 76 -21.39 -31.67 0.61
N LEU A 77 -21.63 -30.82 -0.40
CA LEU A 77 -22.76 -30.97 -1.32
C LEU A 77 -22.48 -31.95 -2.45
N ARG A 78 -21.27 -31.95 -3.02
CA ARG A 78 -20.91 -32.72 -4.22
C ARG A 78 -19.95 -33.88 -3.96
N GLY A 79 -19.41 -33.99 -2.75
CA GLY A 79 -18.41 -35.00 -2.39
C GLY A 79 -17.03 -34.75 -3.00
N SER A 80 -16.79 -33.58 -3.59
CA SER A 80 -15.51 -33.19 -4.22
C SER A 80 -15.32 -31.68 -4.15
N TYR A 81 -14.06 -31.24 -4.05
CA TYR A 81 -13.72 -29.81 -4.13
C TYR A 81 -13.86 -29.30 -5.57
N PRO A 82 -14.23 -28.02 -5.78
CA PRO A 82 -14.24 -27.42 -7.10
C PRO A 82 -12.85 -27.44 -7.72
N TYR A 83 -12.76 -27.91 -8.98
CA TYR A 83 -11.53 -27.85 -9.78
C TYR A 83 -11.18 -26.43 -10.25
N LYS A 84 -12.21 -25.56 -10.32
CA LYS A 84 -12.09 -24.14 -10.65
C LYS A 84 -13.24 -23.32 -10.06
N PHE A 85 -13.02 -22.02 -9.91
CA PHE A 85 -14.09 -21.05 -9.61
C PHE A 85 -14.73 -20.57 -10.92
N ASP A 86 -15.72 -21.32 -11.40
CA ASP A 86 -16.53 -20.92 -12.56
C ASP A 86 -17.72 -20.04 -12.17
N ASP A 87 -18.40 -19.49 -13.17
CA ASP A 87 -19.57 -18.64 -12.99
C ASP A 87 -20.66 -19.35 -12.16
N ASP A 88 -20.84 -20.66 -12.36
CA ASP A 88 -21.76 -21.48 -11.57
C ASP A 88 -21.40 -21.49 -10.07
N PHE A 89 -20.11 -21.64 -9.73
CA PHE A 89 -19.62 -21.56 -8.35
C PHE A 89 -19.85 -20.16 -7.76
N LEU A 90 -19.49 -19.12 -8.51
CA LEU A 90 -19.62 -17.73 -8.08
C LEU A 90 -21.10 -17.31 -7.93
N ASP A 91 -21.99 -17.80 -8.78
CA ASP A 91 -23.44 -17.59 -8.69
C ASP A 91 -24.05 -18.22 -7.44
N ARG A 92 -23.49 -19.34 -6.95
CA ARG A 92 -23.90 -19.95 -5.67
C ARG A 92 -23.36 -19.17 -4.47
N PHE A 93 -22.17 -18.60 -4.61
CA PHE A 93 -21.46 -17.89 -3.55
C PHE A 93 -21.24 -16.42 -3.92
N GLN A 94 -22.32 -15.71 -4.27
CA GLN A 94 -22.30 -14.34 -4.83
C GLN A 94 -21.54 -13.30 -3.98
N THR A 95 -21.32 -13.58 -2.70
CA THR A 95 -20.50 -12.74 -1.83
C THR A 95 -19.01 -12.78 -2.18
N LEU A 96 -18.55 -13.79 -2.92
CA LEU A 96 -17.16 -14.01 -3.34
C LEU A 96 -16.75 -13.17 -4.55
N ASP A 97 -17.67 -12.84 -5.46
CA ASP A 97 -17.38 -12.00 -6.65
C ASP A 97 -16.76 -10.65 -6.32
N ARG A 98 -17.04 -10.13 -5.13
CA ARG A 98 -16.48 -8.86 -4.65
C ARG A 98 -15.00 -8.95 -4.30
N TRP A 99 -14.48 -10.16 -4.11
CA TRP A 99 -13.16 -10.44 -3.58
C TRP A 99 -12.27 -11.20 -4.56
N ILE A 100 -12.86 -12.00 -5.44
CA ILE A 100 -12.16 -12.88 -6.37
C ILE A 100 -12.26 -12.27 -7.77
N TYR A 101 -11.14 -11.95 -8.39
CA TYR A 101 -11.10 -11.71 -9.83
C TYR A 101 -10.29 -12.81 -10.52
N ASN A 102 -10.85 -13.36 -11.59
CA ASN A 102 -10.24 -14.38 -12.41
C ASN A 102 -9.00 -13.81 -13.13
N LYS A 103 -7.96 -14.63 -13.29
CA LYS A 103 -6.54 -14.32 -13.58
C LYS A 103 -6.18 -13.32 -14.69
N GLU A 104 -7.10 -12.81 -15.49
CA GLU A 104 -6.75 -12.18 -16.77
C GLU A 104 -6.28 -10.72 -16.68
N LEU A 105 -6.59 -9.98 -15.60
CA LEU A 105 -6.25 -8.56 -15.53
C LEU A 105 -5.88 -8.13 -14.10
N TRP A 106 -4.62 -8.34 -13.70
CA TRP A 106 -4.04 -7.49 -12.65
C TRP A 106 -3.76 -6.10 -13.23
N ALA A 107 -4.82 -5.37 -13.60
CA ALA A 107 -4.71 -4.01 -14.08
C ALA A 107 -4.73 -3.04 -12.88
N PRO A 108 -3.89 -1.99 -12.86
CA PRO A 108 -3.87 -0.98 -11.80
C PRO A 108 -5.24 -0.31 -11.57
N GLU A 109 -6.05 -0.25 -12.63
CA GLU A 109 -7.35 0.41 -12.73
C GLU A 109 -8.48 -0.37 -12.06
N VAL A 110 -8.31 -1.69 -11.85
CA VAL A 110 -9.33 -2.53 -11.22
C VAL A 110 -9.22 -2.39 -9.70
N GLU A 111 -10.34 -2.18 -9.01
CA GLU A 111 -10.40 -1.99 -7.55
C GLU A 111 -10.16 -3.28 -6.74
N SER A 112 -10.03 -4.44 -7.41
CA SER A 112 -9.87 -5.74 -6.76
C SER A 112 -8.64 -5.77 -5.84
N GLU A 113 -8.90 -6.11 -4.58
CA GLU A 113 -7.93 -6.15 -3.49
C GLU A 113 -7.15 -7.48 -3.43
N LEU A 114 -7.75 -8.56 -3.94
CA LEU A 114 -7.24 -9.94 -3.94
C LEU A 114 -7.46 -10.61 -5.31
N ILE A 115 -6.48 -11.38 -5.76
CA ILE A 115 -6.57 -12.26 -6.94
C ILE A 115 -6.33 -13.69 -6.47
N LEU A 116 -7.18 -14.63 -6.87
CA LEU A 116 -7.02 -16.03 -6.50
C LEU A 116 -6.59 -16.89 -7.67
N ASN A 117 -5.79 -17.90 -7.38
CA ASN A 117 -5.55 -19.00 -8.28
C ASN A 117 -6.85 -19.80 -8.41
N THR A 118 -7.33 -19.95 -9.64
CA THR A 118 -8.58 -20.63 -9.98
C THR A 118 -8.36 -22.06 -10.48
N PHE A 119 -7.14 -22.58 -10.42
CA PHE A 119 -6.82 -23.95 -10.83
C PHE A 119 -6.22 -24.72 -9.67
N PHE A 120 -6.82 -25.87 -9.36
CA PHE A 120 -6.45 -26.72 -8.23
C PHE A 120 -6.02 -28.11 -8.72
N GLY A 121 -4.97 -28.66 -8.12
CA GLY A 121 -4.45 -30.00 -8.41
C GLY A 121 -5.18 -31.09 -7.62
N GLU A 122 -4.53 -32.26 -7.45
CA GLU A 122 -5.05 -33.35 -6.60
C GLU A 122 -4.96 -33.01 -5.10
N SER A 123 -3.94 -32.24 -4.69
CA SER A 123 -3.93 -31.47 -3.45
C SER A 123 -4.65 -30.14 -3.67
N TYR A 124 -5.66 -29.83 -2.85
CA TYR A 124 -6.34 -28.54 -2.96
C TYR A 124 -5.50 -27.46 -2.26
N GLU A 125 -4.86 -26.63 -3.08
CA GLU A 125 -4.02 -25.51 -2.65
C GLU A 125 -4.61 -24.19 -3.15
N LEU A 126 -5.14 -23.37 -2.24
CA LEU A 126 -5.53 -22.00 -2.56
C LEU A 126 -4.31 -21.10 -2.53
N THR A 127 -4.07 -20.38 -3.61
CA THR A 127 -3.08 -19.30 -3.63
C THR A 127 -3.77 -18.00 -3.96
N GLY A 128 -3.55 -16.96 -3.16
CA GLY A 128 -4.17 -15.65 -3.35
C GLY A 128 -3.17 -14.50 -3.23
N TRP A 129 -3.11 -13.62 -4.22
CA TRP A 129 -2.25 -12.46 -4.21
C TRP A 129 -3.03 -11.20 -3.81
N CYS A 130 -2.63 -10.57 -2.72
CA CYS A 130 -3.27 -9.36 -2.21
C CYS A 130 -2.40 -8.12 -2.45
N ARG A 131 -3.04 -6.98 -2.69
CA ARG A 131 -2.34 -5.69 -2.89
C ARG A 131 -1.58 -5.18 -1.65
N ASP A 132 -1.69 -5.86 -0.51
CA ASP A 132 -0.90 -5.57 0.70
C ASP A 132 0.56 -6.06 0.59
N GLY A 133 0.92 -6.77 -0.48
CA GLY A 133 2.26 -7.30 -0.73
C GLY A 133 2.45 -8.73 -0.25
N PHE A 134 1.37 -9.43 0.12
CA PHE A 134 1.42 -10.82 0.55
C PHE A 134 0.68 -11.77 -0.39
N VAL A 135 1.22 -12.99 -0.49
CA VAL A 135 0.55 -14.16 -1.05
C VAL A 135 0.02 -14.96 0.12
N TYR A 136 -1.23 -15.33 0.03
CA TYR A 136 -1.93 -16.18 0.96
C TYR A 136 -1.97 -17.59 0.40
N PHE A 137 -1.59 -18.56 1.21
CA PHE A 137 -1.62 -19.97 0.86
C PHE A 137 -2.55 -20.69 1.83
N PHE A 138 -3.36 -21.59 1.30
CA PHE A 138 -4.13 -22.53 2.09
C PHE A 138 -3.95 -23.93 1.50
N GLU A 139 -3.62 -24.89 2.34
CA GLU A 139 -3.49 -26.29 1.97
C GLU A 139 -4.60 -27.09 2.68
N SER A 140 -5.36 -27.89 1.94
CA SER A 140 -6.46 -28.68 2.50
C SER A 140 -6.00 -29.68 3.57
N ASP A 141 -4.80 -30.22 3.43
CA ASP A 141 -4.31 -31.33 4.25
C ASP A 141 -3.94 -30.86 5.66
N THR A 142 -3.42 -29.64 5.78
CA THR A 142 -3.08 -29.00 7.06
C THR A 142 -4.23 -28.17 7.60
N GLY A 143 -5.08 -27.64 6.71
CA GLY A 143 -6.15 -26.70 7.05
C GLY A 143 -5.65 -25.32 7.49
N GLU A 144 -4.34 -25.08 7.38
CA GLU A 144 -3.68 -23.85 7.80
C GLU A 144 -3.67 -22.81 6.67
N ILE A 145 -3.84 -21.54 7.04
CA ILE A 145 -3.63 -20.41 6.16
C ILE A 145 -2.27 -19.80 6.51
N SER A 146 -1.34 -19.83 5.58
CA SER A 146 -0.04 -19.18 5.70
C SER A 146 0.03 -17.98 4.77
N ARG A 147 0.98 -17.08 5.03
CA ARG A 147 1.23 -15.93 4.16
C ARG A 147 2.70 -15.63 4.00
N GLU A 148 3.09 -15.26 2.80
CA GLU A 148 4.46 -14.88 2.46
C GLU A 148 4.48 -13.56 1.71
N SER A 149 5.52 -12.74 1.93
CA SER A 149 5.66 -11.50 1.17
C SER A 149 6.12 -11.81 -0.25
N TYR A 150 5.44 -11.30 -1.27
CA TYR A 150 5.95 -11.35 -2.64
C TYR A 150 6.63 -10.03 -3.02
N ARG A 151 7.62 -10.11 -3.90
CA ARG A 151 8.18 -8.90 -4.51
C ARG A 151 7.32 -8.55 -5.70
N ARG A 152 7.09 -7.25 -5.91
CA ARG A 152 6.32 -6.76 -7.07
C ARG A 152 6.89 -7.24 -8.41
N SER A 153 8.19 -7.58 -8.46
CA SER A 153 8.85 -8.25 -9.60
C SER A 153 8.23 -9.59 -9.97
N ASP A 154 7.69 -10.31 -8.99
CA ASP A 154 7.18 -11.67 -9.14
C ASP A 154 5.80 -11.67 -9.82
N LEU A 155 5.10 -10.53 -9.78
CA LEU A 155 3.81 -10.32 -10.44
C LEU A 155 3.92 -9.92 -11.91
N VAL A 156 5.04 -9.32 -12.31
CA VAL A 156 5.16 -8.70 -13.65
C VAL A 156 5.35 -9.75 -14.74
N GLY A 157 5.66 -11.00 -14.37
CA GLY A 157 6.10 -12.02 -15.31
C GLY A 157 7.44 -11.59 -15.89
N THR A 158 8.48 -12.35 -15.64
CA THR A 158 9.75 -12.20 -16.33
C THR A 158 9.53 -12.34 -17.84
N LYS A 159 9.28 -11.21 -18.53
CA LYS A 159 9.63 -11.01 -19.94
C LYS A 159 11.15 -10.94 -20.03
N THR A 160 11.81 -12.05 -19.74
CA THR A 160 13.22 -12.26 -20.01
C THR A 160 13.39 -13.69 -20.49
N GLU A 161 12.84 -13.97 -21.66
CA GLU A 161 13.53 -14.85 -22.59
C GLU A 161 14.39 -13.95 -23.47
N LYS A 162 15.70 -14.19 -23.42
CA LYS A 162 16.68 -13.77 -24.42
C LYS A 162 17.13 -15.00 -25.17
#